data_AF-A0A958C3T4-F1
#
_entry.id   AF-A0A958C3T4-F1
#
_cell.length_a   1.000
_cell.length_b   1.000
_cell.length_c   1.000
_cell.angle_alpha   90.00
_cell.angle_beta   90.00
_cell.angle_gamma   90.00
#
_symmetry.space_group_name_H-M   'P 1'
#
loop_
_entity.id
_entity.type
_entity.pdbx_description
1 polymer ?
#
loop_
_entity_poly.entity_id
_entity_poly.type
_entity_poly.pdbx_seq_one_letter_code
_entity_poly.pdbx_strand_id
1 'polypeptide(L)'
;MTRVIFMGTPDFSVPSLVALANGGYDIVAVVTQPDRPRGRGRKLDLTPVKHAAVARGIPVIQPRSLRDPDAVAPLVALQPDVIVVAAFGQILRPDVL
;
A
#
# COMPACT_ATOMS: atom_id res chain seq x y z
N MET A 1 -16.20 -5.71 -10.91
CA MET A 1 -15.80 -5.45 -9.52
C MET A 1 -14.70 -4.41 -9.59
N THR A 2 -14.80 -3.31 -8.85
CA THR A 2 -13.84 -2.19 -8.96
C THR A 2 -12.49 -2.61 -8.39
N ARG A 3 -11.44 -2.50 -9.21
CA ARG A 3 -10.06 -2.86 -8.91
C ARG A 3 -9.36 -1.70 -8.21
N VAL A 4 -8.86 -1.96 -7.00
CA VAL A 4 -8.30 -0.94 -6.12
C VAL A 4 -6.86 -1.25 -5.79
N ILE A 5 -5.99 -0.25 -5.96
CA ILE A 5 -4.70 -0.23 -5.25
C ILE A 5 -4.87 0.63 -4.00
N PHE A 6 -4.51 0.11 -2.84
CA PHE A 6 -4.50 0.88 -1.59
C PHE A 6 -3.08 1.27 -1.21
N MET A 7 -2.83 2.57 -0.98
CA MET A 7 -1.52 3.08 -0.57
C MET A 7 -1.58 3.68 0.83
N GLY A 8 -0.85 3.10 1.79
CA GLY A 8 -0.82 3.58 3.16
C GLY A 8 0.28 2.95 4.01
N THR A 9 0.58 3.56 5.16
CA THR A 9 1.68 3.10 6.04
C THR A 9 1.29 2.97 7.51
N PRO A 10 0.86 4.04 8.19
CA PRO A 10 0.62 3.99 9.64
C PRO A 10 -0.68 3.28 9.99
N ASP A 11 -0.89 3.06 11.30
CA ASP A 11 -2.12 2.50 11.87
C ASP A 11 -3.38 3.26 11.44
N PHE A 12 -3.25 4.58 11.26
CA PHE A 12 -4.32 5.45 10.76
C PHE A 12 -4.92 4.97 9.43
N SER A 13 -4.11 4.37 8.55
CA SER A 13 -4.55 3.90 7.24
C SER A 13 -5.26 2.54 7.29
N VAL A 14 -5.06 1.77 8.35
CA VAL A 14 -5.55 0.39 8.45
C VAL A 14 -7.09 0.30 8.40
N PRO A 15 -7.86 1.12 9.15
CA PRO A 15 -9.32 1.06 9.09
C PRO A 15 -9.88 1.22 7.67
N SER A 16 -9.29 2.12 6.86
CA SER A 16 -9.71 2.33 5.47
C SER A 16 -9.44 1.11 4.59
N LEU A 17 -8.27 0.47 4.72
CA LEU A 17 -7.96 -0.78 4.03
C LEU A 17 -8.98 -1.88 4.39
N VAL A 18 -9.28 -2.03 5.68
CA VAL A 18 -10.23 -3.04 6.15
C VAL A 18 -11.65 -2.76 5.63
N ALA A 19 -12.09 -1.50 5.65
CA ALA A 19 -13.40 -1.12 5.13
C ALA A 19 -13.53 -1.42 3.62
N LEU A 20 -12.50 -1.12 2.83
CA LEU A 20 -12.48 -1.45 1.40
C LEU A 20 -12.53 -2.97 1.16
N ALA A 21 -11.73 -3.74 1.90
CA ALA A 21 -11.68 -5.19 1.75
C ALA A 21 -13.04 -5.84 2.08
N ASN A 22 -13.74 -5.32 3.10
CA ASN A 22 -15.06 -5.79 3.50
C ASN A 22 -16.18 -5.27 2.59
N GLY A 23 -15.95 -4.17 1.85
CA GLY A 23 -16.93 -3.49 1.01
C GLY A 23 -17.15 -4.12 -0.36
N GLY A 24 -16.50 -5.24 -0.68
CA GLY A 24 -16.63 -5.93 -1.97
C GLY A 24 -15.81 -5.31 -3.10
N TYR A 25 -14.76 -4.56 -2.78
CA TYR A 25 -13.78 -4.08 -3.75
C TYR A 25 -12.70 -5.15 -4.01
N ASP A 26 -12.18 -5.21 -5.24
CA ASP A 26 -11.07 -6.08 -5.59
C ASP A 26 -9.76 -5.36 -5.29
N ILE A 27 -9.19 -5.58 -4.10
CA ILE A 27 -7.91 -4.97 -3.72
C ILE A 27 -6.76 -5.77 -4.35
N VAL A 28 -6.30 -5.30 -5.51
CA VAL A 28 -5.31 -6.00 -6.33
C VAL A 28 -3.89 -5.88 -5.78
N ALA A 29 -3.60 -4.81 -5.03
CA ALA A 29 -2.36 -4.65 -4.29
C ALA A 29 -2.48 -3.60 -3.18
N VAL A 30 -1.64 -3.77 -2.17
CA VAL A 30 -1.36 -2.75 -1.15
C VAL A 30 0.05 -2.23 -1.34
N VAL A 31 0.21 -0.90 -1.40
CA VAL A 31 1.51 -0.23 -1.42
C VAL A 31 1.78 0.40 -0.06
N THR A 32 2.92 0.07 0.53
CA THR A 32 3.32 0.61 1.83
C THR A 32 4.81 0.93 1.84
N GLN A 33 5.26 1.73 2.80
CA GLN A 33 6.70 2.03 2.92
C GLN A 33 7.48 0.73 3.21
N PRO A 34 8.76 0.65 2.83
CA PRO A 34 9.64 -0.41 3.28
C PRO A 34 9.62 -0.55 4.80
N ASP A 35 9.77 -1.78 5.29
CA ASP A 35 9.88 -2.08 6.71
C ASP A 35 11.06 -1.29 7.30
N ARG A 36 10.84 -0.66 8.45
CA ARG A 36 11.84 0.18 9.11
C ARG A 36 11.88 -0.12 10.60
N PRO A 37 13.07 -0.02 11.22
CA PRO A 37 13.18 -0.13 12.67
C PRO A 37 12.26 0.85 13.41
N ARG A 38 11.46 0.35 14.35
CA ARG A 38 10.56 1.16 15.20
C ARG A 38 10.76 0.89 16.68
N GLY A 39 10.35 1.87 17.51
CA GLY A 39 10.38 1.77 18.97
C GLY A 39 11.78 1.73 19.60
N ARG A 40 11.82 1.51 20.92
CA ARG A 40 13.07 1.34 21.66
C ARG A 40 13.69 -0.01 21.30
N GLY A 41 14.98 -0.01 20.94
CA GLY A 41 15.68 -1.22 20.50
C GLY A 41 15.63 -1.48 18.99
N ARG A 42 14.93 -0.65 18.20
CA ARG A 42 15.01 -0.61 16.73
C ARG A 42 14.91 -1.99 16.06
N LYS A 43 13.96 -2.82 16.50
CA LYS A 43 13.67 -4.08 15.80
C LYS A 43 13.00 -3.76 14.46
N LEU A 44 13.39 -4.50 13.43
CA LEU A 44 12.72 -4.43 12.13
C LEU A 44 11.28 -4.89 12.33
N ASP A 45 10.34 -4.06 11.90
CA ASP A 45 8.92 -4.31 12.08
C ASP A 45 8.18 -4.02 10.76
N LEU A 46 7.13 -4.80 10.51
CA LEU A 46 6.29 -4.57 9.34
C LEU A 46 5.52 -3.27 9.54
N THR A 47 5.14 -2.62 8.45
CA THR A 47 4.20 -1.50 8.58
C THR A 47 2.83 -2.02 9.06
N PRO A 48 2.06 -1.23 9.82
CA PRO A 48 0.69 -1.59 10.20
C PRO A 48 -0.18 -2.00 9.01
N VAL A 49 -0.05 -1.29 7.88
CA VAL A 49 -0.75 -1.62 6.64
C VAL A 49 -0.27 -2.94 6.04
N LYS A 50 1.04 -3.23 6.06
CA LYS A 50 1.57 -4.53 5.61
C LYS A 50 1.02 -5.68 6.45
N HIS A 51 0.97 -5.54 7.77
CA HIS A 51 0.36 -6.54 8.66
C HIS A 51 -1.09 -6.82 8.26
N ALA A 52 -1.90 -5.77 8.06
CA ALA A 52 -3.30 -5.91 7.70
C ALA A 52 -3.53 -6.53 6.31
N ALA A 53 -2.65 -6.23 5.35
CA ALA A 53 -2.69 -6.79 3.99
C ALA A 53 -2.32 -8.27 3.94
N VAL A 54 -1.19 -8.64 4.58
CA VAL A 54 -0.72 -10.03 4.65
C VAL A 54 -1.74 -10.93 5.35
N ALA A 55 -2.36 -10.45 6.45
CA ALA A 55 -3.40 -11.18 7.15
C ALA A 55 -4.65 -11.49 6.29
N ARG A 56 -4.83 -10.76 5.19
CA ARG A 56 -5.94 -10.93 4.23
C ARG A 56 -5.51 -11.61 2.92
N GLY A 57 -4.24 -12.00 2.80
CA GLY A 57 -3.69 -12.56 1.56
C GLY A 57 -3.58 -11.56 0.41
N ILE A 58 -3.57 -10.25 0.70
CA ILE A 58 -3.47 -9.21 -0.32
C ILE A 58 -1.99 -9.00 -0.69
N PRO A 59 -1.63 -8.95 -1.99
CA PRO A 59 -0.26 -8.67 -2.43
C PRO A 59 0.25 -7.33 -1.89
N VAL A 60 1.52 -7.29 -1.46
CA VAL A 60 2.15 -6.08 -0.90
C VAL A 60 3.34 -5.66 -1.77
N ILE A 61 3.39 -4.36 -2.11
CA ILE A 61 4.47 -3.73 -2.86
C ILE A 61 5.11 -2.66 -1.95
N GLN A 62 6.44 -2.67 -1.82
CA GLN A 62 7.18 -1.77 -0.93
C GLN A 62 8.24 -0.96 -1.70
N PRO A 63 7.83 -0.03 -2.58
CA PRO A 63 8.78 0.73 -3.36
C PRO A 63 9.57 1.66 -2.44
N ARG A 64 10.90 1.66 -2.59
CA ARG A 64 11.76 2.63 -1.88
C ARG A 64 11.45 4.06 -2.31
N SER A 65 11.06 4.23 -3.58
CA SER A 65 10.69 5.52 -4.15
C SER A 65 9.73 5.33 -5.32
N LEU A 66 8.62 6.07 -5.36
CA LEU A 66 7.77 6.24 -6.54
C LEU A 66 8.41 7.13 -7.62
N ARG A 67 9.67 7.54 -7.43
CA ARG A 67 10.47 8.20 -8.47
C ARG A 67 11.10 7.22 -9.45
N ASP A 68 11.18 5.97 -9.04
CA ASP A 68 11.81 4.89 -9.81
C ASP A 68 10.76 4.28 -10.75
N PRO A 69 10.93 4.40 -12.08
CA PRO A 69 9.98 3.85 -13.04
C PRO A 69 9.77 2.34 -12.87
N ASP A 70 10.81 1.61 -12.47
CA ASP A 70 10.74 0.16 -12.24
C ASP A 70 9.86 -0.18 -11.04
N ALA A 71 9.70 0.76 -10.10
CA ALA A 71 8.81 0.63 -8.96
C ALA A 71 7.35 0.96 -9.29
N VAL A 72 7.12 1.76 -10.34
CA VAL A 72 5.78 2.18 -10.81
C VAL A 72 5.19 1.20 -11.82
N ALA A 73 6.02 0.61 -12.70
CA ALA A 73 5.56 -0.29 -13.75
C ALA A 73 4.65 -1.44 -13.26
N PRO A 74 4.92 -2.11 -12.11
CA PRO A 74 4.01 -3.12 -11.57
C PRO A 74 2.64 -2.56 -11.17
N LEU A 75 2.56 -1.31 -10.71
CA LEU A 75 1.31 -0.66 -10.32
C LEU A 75 0.41 -0.42 -11.54
N VAL A 76 1.01 0.03 -12.65
CA VAL A 76 0.32 0.25 -13.92
C VAL A 76 -0.14 -1.09 -14.52
N ALA A 77 0.70 -2.12 -14.48
CA ALA A 77 0.39 -3.45 -14.99
C ALA A 77 -0.81 -4.12 -14.28
N LEU A 78 -1.09 -3.72 -13.04
CA LEU A 78 -2.25 -4.21 -12.29
C LEU A 78 -3.58 -3.64 -12.79
N GLN A 79 -3.57 -2.60 -13.65
CA GLN A 79 -4.76 -1.97 -14.22
C GLN A 79 -5.84 -1.68 -13.15
N PRO A 80 -5.53 -0.84 -12.14
CA PRO A 80 -6.54 -0.42 -11.16
C PRO A 80 -7.57 0.52 -11.81
N ASP A 81 -8.81 0.45 -11.34
CA ASP A 81 -9.83 1.46 -11.64
C ASP A 81 -9.64 2.71 -10.76
N VAL A 82 -9.11 2.52 -9.55
CA VAL A 82 -8.85 3.61 -8.59
C VAL A 82 -7.67 3.30 -7.67
N ILE A 83 -6.94 4.35 -7.31
CA ILE A 83 -5.91 4.30 -6.27
C ILE A 83 -6.41 5.06 -5.04
N VAL A 84 -6.53 4.38 -3.91
CA VAL A 84 -6.92 4.98 -2.63
C VAL A 84 -5.67 5.24 -1.80
N VAL A 85 -5.43 6.50 -1.44
CA VAL A 85 -4.23 6.89 -0.67
C VAL A 85 -4.61 7.42 0.70
N ALA A 86 -4.04 6.84 1.76
CA ALA A 86 -4.18 7.29 3.13
C ALA A 86 -2.82 7.25 3.82
N ALA A 87 -2.24 8.42 4.14
CA ALA A 87 -0.98 8.56 4.88
C ALA A 87 0.19 7.69 4.35
N PHE A 88 0.41 7.66 3.04
CA PHE A 88 1.44 6.83 2.41
C PHE A 88 2.88 7.36 2.58
N GLY A 89 3.07 8.67 2.74
CA GLY A 89 4.38 9.28 3.07
C GLY A 89 5.35 9.37 1.89
N GLN A 90 4.88 9.24 0.65
CA GLN A 90 5.61 9.50 -0.58
C GLN A 90 4.77 10.40 -1.49
N ILE A 91 5.45 11.20 -2.31
CA ILE A 91 4.80 12.03 -3.34
C ILE A 91 4.39 11.11 -4.48
N LEU A 92 3.10 11.15 -4.85
CA LEU A 92 2.57 10.51 -6.05
C LEU A 92 3.02 11.31 -7.27
N ARG A 93 3.56 10.62 -8.26
CA ARG A 93 4.00 11.23 -9.52
C ARG A 93 2.93 11.11 -10.60
N PRO A 94 2.99 11.92 -11.67
CA PRO A 94 1.98 11.90 -12.73
C PRO A 94 1.78 10.55 -13.42
N ASP A 95 2.82 9.71 -13.47
CA ASP A 95 2.77 8.33 -13.99
C ASP A 95 2.06 7.34 -13.06
N VAL A 96 1.75 7.75 -11.83
CA VAL A 96 0.95 7.01 -10.84
C VAL A 96 -0.47 7.58 -10.71
N LEU A 97 -0.73 8.77 -11.25
CA LEU A 97 -2.03 9.48 -11.14
C LEU A 97 -2.97 9.18 -12.30
#